data_AF-A0AAF3E9C0-F1
#
_entry.id   AF-A0AAF3E9C0-F1
#
_cell.length_a   1.000
_cell.length_b   1.000
_cell.length_c   1.000
_cell.angle_alpha   90.00
_cell.angle_beta   90.00
_cell.angle_gamma   90.00
#
_symmetry.space_group_name_H-M   'P 1'
#
loop_
_entity.id
_entity.type
_entity.pdbx_description
1 polymer ?
#
loop_
_entity_poly.entity_id
_entity_poly.type
_entity_poly.pdbx_seq_one_letter_code
_entity_poly.pdbx_strand_id
1 'polypeptide(L)'
;MRALALTLALIGVTFACDCNEDVQRLTPQQKFCYLPYVLHLDVDNAKETTEGHKLDRHIDYEITVHKVIQNTRYEANEERPRKMKSFTASALCGIKLTTGEYVLSGGLNKNGVFEVNHCEMIEKIDDRRNKLGKALLETDCSKVPNPGLKLHLDRHH
;
A
#
# COMPACT_ATOMS: atom_id res chain seq x y z
N MET A 1 13.10 54.18 -13.04
CA MET A 1 13.09 52.86 -13.69
C MET A 1 12.80 51.81 -12.62
N ARG A 2 11.61 51.19 -12.64
CA ARG A 2 11.23 50.14 -11.67
C ARG A 2 11.60 48.78 -12.28
N ALA A 3 12.61 48.13 -11.72
CA ALA A 3 12.93 46.75 -12.06
C ALA A 3 12.03 45.83 -11.23
N LEU A 4 11.05 45.20 -11.88
CA LEU A 4 10.36 44.04 -11.30
C LEU A 4 11.34 42.87 -11.33
N ALA A 5 11.90 42.51 -10.18
CA ALA A 5 12.58 41.24 -10.01
C ALA A 5 11.52 40.15 -9.85
N LEU A 6 11.18 39.48 -10.96
CA LEU A 6 10.40 38.24 -10.93
C LEU A 6 11.36 37.10 -10.61
N THR A 7 11.68 36.88 -9.33
CA THR A 7 12.42 35.68 -8.91
C THR A 7 11.48 34.49 -8.94
N LEU A 8 11.46 33.78 -10.06
CA LEU A 8 10.92 32.42 -10.16
C LEU A 8 11.75 31.49 -9.26
N ALA A 9 11.25 31.25 -8.06
CA ALA A 9 11.71 30.15 -7.22
C ALA A 9 11.08 28.84 -7.71
N LEU A 10 11.58 28.30 -8.82
CA LEU A 10 11.29 26.94 -9.28
C LEU A 10 12.43 26.02 -8.83
N ILE A 11 12.50 25.73 -7.53
CA ILE A 11 13.20 24.55 -7.02
C ILE A 11 12.30 23.88 -6.00
N GLY A 12 11.08 23.56 -6.42
CA GLY A 12 10.29 22.50 -5.81
C GLY A 12 10.57 21.25 -6.62
N VAL A 13 11.68 20.57 -6.34
CA VAL A 13 11.88 19.20 -6.84
C VAL A 13 10.80 18.37 -6.16
N THR A 14 9.67 18.22 -6.84
CA THR A 14 8.60 17.32 -6.44
C THR A 14 9.16 15.91 -6.58
N PHE A 15 9.65 15.35 -5.47
CA PHE A 15 9.71 13.90 -5.33
C PHE A 15 8.26 13.42 -5.37
N ALA A 16 7.76 13.22 -6.58
CA ALA A 16 6.50 12.56 -6.79
C ALA A 16 6.72 11.10 -6.42
N CYS A 17 5.78 10.53 -5.67
CA CYS A 17 5.71 9.10 -5.48
C CYS A 17 5.75 8.42 -6.86
N ASP A 18 6.80 7.65 -7.12
CA ASP A 18 6.98 6.92 -8.38
C ASP A 18 6.64 5.45 -8.16
N CYS A 19 5.58 5.01 -8.82
CA CYS A 19 5.08 3.66 -8.70
C CYS A 19 5.60 2.80 -9.84
N ASN A 20 6.05 1.59 -9.53
CA ASN A 20 6.52 0.65 -10.55
C ASN A 20 5.50 0.46 -11.68
N GLU A 21 5.85 0.90 -12.89
CA GLU A 21 4.94 0.90 -14.04
C GLU A 21 4.43 -0.50 -14.40
N ASP A 22 5.27 -1.53 -14.27
CA ASP A 22 4.88 -2.90 -14.61
C ASP A 22 3.78 -3.40 -13.66
N VAL A 23 3.89 -3.06 -12.37
CA VAL A 23 2.83 -3.32 -11.38
C VAL A 23 1.58 -2.51 -11.70
N GLN A 24 1.72 -1.24 -12.11
CA GLN A 24 0.56 -0.40 -12.44
C GLN A 24 -0.21 -0.88 -13.67
N ARG A 25 0.46 -1.56 -14.61
CA ARG A 25 -0.19 -2.15 -15.80
C ARG A 25 -0.99 -3.42 -15.50
N LEU A 26 -0.86 -4.00 -14.32
CA LEU A 26 -1.63 -5.18 -13.91
C LEU A 26 -3.10 -4.85 -13.68
N THR A 27 -3.98 -5.78 -14.07
CA THR A 27 -5.39 -5.71 -13.68
C THR A 27 -5.55 -5.91 -12.16
N PRO A 28 -6.66 -5.46 -11.55
CA PRO A 28 -6.91 -5.72 -10.13
C PRO A 28 -6.85 -7.20 -9.75
N GLN A 29 -7.38 -8.11 -10.59
CA GLN A 29 -7.30 -9.55 -10.34
C GLN A 29 -5.85 -10.06 -10.40
N GLN A 30 -5.04 -9.53 -11.33
CA GLN A 30 -3.62 -9.89 -11.40
C GLN A 30 -2.86 -9.37 -10.18
N LYS A 31 -3.10 -8.13 -9.76
CA LYS A 31 -2.53 -7.58 -8.52
C LYS A 31 -2.91 -8.45 -7.32
N PHE A 32 -4.18 -8.79 -7.20
CA PHE A 32 -4.71 -9.64 -6.13
C PHE A 32 -4.06 -11.03 -6.07
N CYS A 33 -3.87 -11.68 -7.22
CA CYS A 33 -3.35 -13.05 -7.27
C CYS A 33 -1.83 -13.16 -7.24
N TYR A 34 -1.11 -12.13 -7.71
CA TYR A 34 0.33 -12.24 -7.98
C TYR A 34 1.21 -11.26 -7.21
N LEU A 35 0.65 -10.23 -6.57
CA LEU A 35 1.46 -9.41 -5.66
C LEU A 35 1.89 -10.24 -4.45
N PRO A 36 3.10 -10.00 -3.93
CA PRO A 36 3.78 -10.93 -3.03
C PRO A 36 3.10 -11.07 -1.68
N TYR A 37 2.36 -10.05 -1.24
CA TYR A 37 1.69 -10.05 0.04
C TYR A 37 0.36 -9.32 -0.08
N VAL A 38 -0.74 -10.07 -0.04
CA VAL A 38 -2.11 -9.54 -0.18
C VAL A 38 -2.93 -10.02 1.01
N LEU A 39 -3.57 -9.08 1.69
CA LEU A 39 -4.39 -9.30 2.88
C LEU A 39 -5.83 -8.86 2.65
N HIS A 40 -6.73 -9.57 3.31
CA HIS A 40 -8.08 -9.13 3.61
C HIS A 40 -8.15 -8.85 5.11
N LEU A 41 -8.44 -7.60 5.47
CA LEU A 41 -8.34 -7.10 6.84
C LEU A 41 -9.37 -6.00 7.11
N ASP A 42 -9.59 -5.72 8.40
CA ASP A 42 -10.23 -4.50 8.88
C ASP A 42 -9.18 -3.51 9.39
N VAL A 43 -9.42 -2.23 9.09
CA VAL A 43 -8.76 -1.10 9.76
C VAL A 43 -9.66 -0.64 10.90
N ASP A 44 -9.23 -0.93 12.12
CA ASP A 44 -10.00 -0.67 13.34
C ASP A 44 -9.80 0.78 13.82
N ASN A 45 -8.56 1.27 13.71
CA ASN A 45 -8.16 2.58 14.20
C ASN A 45 -6.97 3.12 13.40
N ALA A 46 -6.83 4.45 13.37
CA ALA A 46 -5.73 5.14 12.70
C ALA A 46 -5.22 6.29 13.59
N LYS A 47 -3.91 6.31 13.85
CA LYS A 47 -3.26 7.34 14.66
C LYS A 47 -2.04 7.88 13.92
N GLU A 48 -2.01 9.19 13.73
CA GLU A 48 -0.80 9.86 13.25
C GLU A 48 0.25 9.88 14.35
N THR A 49 1.46 9.43 14.01
CA THR A 49 2.62 9.42 14.89
C THR A 49 3.80 10.08 14.20
N THR A 50 4.72 10.60 15.02
CA THR A 50 5.98 11.17 14.54
C THR A 50 7.09 10.35 15.17
N GLU A 51 7.87 9.65 14.37
CA GLU A 51 9.02 8.87 14.82
C GLU A 51 10.29 9.64 14.46
N GLY A 52 11.12 9.99 15.45
CA GLY A 52 12.39 10.68 15.20
C GLY A 52 12.23 12.13 14.69
N HIS A 53 12.61 12.37 13.43
CA HIS A 53 12.63 13.71 12.83
C HIS A 53 11.24 14.16 12.36
N LYS A 54 11.00 15.49 12.32
CA LYS A 54 9.70 16.09 11.94
C LYS A 54 9.14 15.67 10.57
N LEU A 55 9.98 15.10 9.70
CA LEU A 55 9.63 14.65 8.35
C LEU A 55 9.19 13.18 8.29
N ASP A 56 9.54 12.36 9.29
CA ASP A 56 9.18 10.93 9.38
C ASP A 56 7.85 10.75 10.12
N ARG A 57 6.81 11.36 9.54
CA ARG A 57 5.46 11.25 10.05
C ARG A 57 4.74 10.08 9.42
N HIS A 58 4.27 9.19 10.26
CA HIS A 58 3.58 7.97 9.86
C HIS A 58 2.12 8.00 10.35
N ILE A 59 1.30 7.16 9.73
CA ILE A 59 -0.01 6.78 10.22
C ILE A 59 0.12 5.33 10.66
N ASP A 60 -0.01 5.12 11.97
CA ASP A 60 -0.08 3.79 12.55
C ASP A 60 -1.54 3.34 12.57
N TYR A 61 -1.80 2.16 12.05
CA TYR A 61 -3.11 1.53 11.99
C TYR A 61 -3.16 0.30 12.89
N GLU A 62 -4.23 0.19 13.68
CA GLU A 62 -4.61 -1.08 14.30
C GLU A 62 -5.45 -1.84 13.28
N ILE A 63 -5.09 -3.11 13.06
CA ILE A 63 -5.73 -3.94 12.03
C ILE A 63 -6.09 -5.32 12.55
N THR A 64 -7.15 -5.88 11.99
CA THR A 64 -7.58 -7.26 12.20
C THR A 64 -7.54 -8.02 10.89
N VAL A 65 -6.65 -9.01 10.77
CA VAL A 65 -6.47 -9.78 9.53
C VAL A 65 -7.42 -10.98 9.48
N HIS A 66 -8.39 -10.92 8.58
CA HIS A 66 -9.34 -12.00 8.30
C HIS A 66 -8.67 -13.15 7.54
N LYS A 67 -8.01 -12.81 6.44
CA LYS A 67 -7.41 -13.79 5.53
C LYS A 67 -6.12 -13.26 4.92
N VAL A 68 -5.11 -14.13 4.88
CA VAL A 68 -3.93 -13.95 4.05
C VAL A 68 -4.24 -14.59 2.69
N ILE A 69 -4.32 -13.76 1.65
CA ILE A 69 -4.72 -14.21 0.30
C ILE A 69 -3.51 -14.74 -0.45
N GLN A 70 -2.42 -13.96 -0.44
CA GLN A 70 -1.18 -14.32 -1.12
C GLN A 70 -0.01 -13.95 -0.22
N ASN A 71 0.96 -14.85 -0.16
CA ASN A 71 2.12 -14.66 0.69
C ASN A 71 3.33 -15.45 0.18
N THR A 72 4.19 -14.79 -0.58
CA THR A 72 5.35 -15.42 -1.21
C THR A 72 6.61 -15.42 -0.34
N ARG A 73 6.57 -14.77 0.83
CA ARG A 73 7.75 -14.55 1.70
C ARG A 73 7.61 -15.07 3.12
N TYR A 74 6.41 -15.39 3.56
CA TYR A 74 6.17 -15.79 4.93
C TYR A 74 6.25 -17.30 5.05
N GLU A 75 7.20 -17.75 5.84
CA GLU A 75 7.21 -19.10 6.35
C GLU A 75 5.93 -19.26 7.19
N ALA A 76 5.24 -20.39 7.05
CA ALA A 76 3.86 -20.61 7.53
C ALA A 76 3.63 -20.48 9.05
N ASN A 77 4.65 -20.08 9.83
CA ASN A 77 4.69 -20.11 11.29
C ASN A 77 4.81 -18.74 11.97
N GLU A 78 4.84 -17.62 11.24
CA GLU A 78 4.85 -16.29 11.86
C GLU A 78 3.43 -15.81 12.22
N GLU A 79 3.33 -14.96 13.25
CA GLU A 79 2.07 -14.40 13.75
C GLU A 79 1.53 -13.30 12.83
N ARG A 80 0.26 -13.39 12.40
CA ARG A 80 -0.38 -12.41 11.50
C ARG A 80 -0.16 -10.98 11.98
N PRO A 81 0.14 -10.01 11.09
CA PRO A 81 0.39 -8.64 11.50
C PRO A 81 -0.86 -8.05 12.16
N ARG A 82 -0.67 -7.44 13.33
CA ARG A 82 -1.73 -6.72 14.07
C ARG A 82 -1.65 -5.20 13.89
N LYS A 83 -0.57 -4.73 13.27
CA LYS A 83 -0.28 -3.32 13.05
C LYS A 83 0.09 -3.10 11.60
N MET A 84 -0.35 -1.97 11.08
CA MET A 84 0.02 -1.49 9.76
C MET A 84 0.52 -0.05 9.83
N LYS A 85 1.40 0.33 8.91
CA LYS A 85 1.96 1.67 8.80
C LYS A 85 1.88 2.20 7.37
N SER A 86 1.70 3.51 7.25
CA SER A 86 1.94 4.25 6.01
C SER A 86 2.56 5.60 6.32
N PHE A 87 3.22 6.23 5.34
CA PHE A 87 3.63 7.62 5.48
C PHE A 87 2.41 8.56 5.49
N THR A 88 2.54 9.71 6.14
CA THR A 88 1.50 10.77 6.06
C THR A 88 1.62 11.60 4.79
N ALA A 89 2.84 11.78 4.27
CA ALA A 89 3.09 12.61 3.09
C ALA A 89 2.90 11.81 1.80
N SER A 90 2.06 12.32 0.89
CA SER A 90 1.82 11.70 -0.42
C SER A 90 3.08 11.67 -1.31
N ALA A 91 3.99 12.64 -1.14
CA ALA A 91 5.30 12.65 -1.80
C ALA A 91 6.16 11.42 -1.44
N LEU A 92 5.92 10.80 -0.28
CA LEU A 92 6.57 9.55 0.17
C LEU A 92 5.67 8.33 -0.08
N CYS A 93 4.75 8.41 -1.04
CA CYS A 93 3.73 7.41 -1.29
C CYS A 93 2.83 7.12 -0.06
N GLY A 94 2.69 8.07 0.86
CA GLY A 94 1.82 7.93 2.01
C GLY A 94 0.36 7.79 1.63
N ILE A 95 -0.37 6.91 2.31
CA ILE A 95 -1.82 6.79 2.18
C ILE A 95 -2.52 6.89 3.53
N LYS A 96 -3.62 7.64 3.54
CA LYS A 96 -4.54 7.75 4.68
C LYS A 96 -5.78 6.90 4.44
N LEU A 97 -5.90 5.80 5.18
CA LEU A 97 -7.08 4.93 5.15
C LEU A 97 -8.07 5.36 6.22
N THR A 98 -9.36 5.25 5.90
CA THR A 98 -10.44 5.34 6.90
C THR A 98 -10.64 3.98 7.56
N THR A 99 -11.36 3.92 8.67
CA THR A 99 -11.78 2.64 9.24
C THR A 99 -12.71 1.85 8.30
N GLY A 100 -12.70 0.53 8.45
CA GLY A 100 -13.53 -0.42 7.70
C GLY A 100 -12.73 -1.56 7.05
N GLU A 101 -13.43 -2.34 6.23
CA GLU A 101 -12.89 -3.57 5.62
C GLU A 101 -12.19 -3.33 4.27
N TYR A 102 -11.04 -3.96 4.06
CA TYR A 102 -10.18 -3.77 2.88
C TYR A 102 -9.56 -5.08 2.37
N VAL A 103 -9.35 -5.12 1.05
CA VAL A 103 -8.33 -5.96 0.41
C VAL A 103 -7.17 -5.07 0.00
N LEU A 104 -5.97 -5.37 0.47
CA LEU A 104 -4.80 -4.57 0.13
C LEU A 104 -3.52 -5.38 -0.02
N SER A 105 -2.58 -4.87 -0.82
CA SER A 105 -1.21 -5.36 -0.92
C SER A 105 -0.23 -4.52 -0.12
N GLY A 106 0.95 -5.06 0.11
CA GLY A 106 2.01 -4.35 0.81
C GLY A 106 3.19 -5.26 1.10
N GLY A 107 3.86 -5.03 2.22
CA GLY A 107 4.92 -5.93 2.68
C GLY A 107 5.19 -5.78 4.17
N LEU A 108 5.80 -6.80 4.76
CA LEU A 108 6.21 -6.77 6.15
C LEU A 108 7.61 -6.19 6.28
N ASN A 109 7.81 -5.33 7.26
CA ASN A 109 9.15 -4.98 7.68
C ASN A 109 9.70 -6.02 8.68
N LYS A 110 10.97 -5.85 9.06
CA LYS A 110 11.70 -6.74 9.98
C LYS A 110 11.07 -6.89 11.37
N ASN A 111 10.14 -6.01 11.75
CA ASN A 111 9.45 -6.05 13.03
C ASN A 111 8.05 -6.68 12.93
N GLY A 112 7.70 -7.26 11.78
CA GLY A 112 6.37 -7.84 11.53
C GLY A 112 5.27 -6.79 11.38
N VAL A 113 5.62 -5.51 11.19
CA VAL A 113 4.64 -4.45 10.90
C VAL A 113 4.38 -4.43 9.41
N PHE A 114 3.10 -4.40 9.05
CA PHE A 114 2.67 -4.37 7.66
C PHE A 114 2.74 -2.95 7.09
N GLU A 115 3.46 -2.75 6.01
CA GLU A 115 3.66 -1.44 5.38
C GLU A 115 2.86 -1.36 4.08
N VAL A 116 2.05 -0.31 3.99
CA VAL A 116 1.21 0.00 2.84
C VAL A 116 1.51 1.41 2.33
N ASN A 117 1.46 1.59 1.02
CA ASN A 117 1.72 2.86 0.36
C ASN A 117 0.75 3.06 -0.83
N HIS A 118 0.79 4.24 -1.43
CA HIS A 118 -0.09 4.65 -2.52
C HIS A 118 0.04 3.80 -3.81
N CYS A 119 1.17 3.12 -4.01
CA CYS A 119 1.41 2.29 -5.20
C CYS A 119 0.85 0.87 -5.08
N GLU A 120 0.42 0.49 -3.87
CA GLU A 120 -0.15 -0.82 -3.60
C GLU A 120 -1.58 -0.95 -4.16
N MET A 121 -2.06 -2.18 -4.31
CA MET A 121 -3.48 -2.43 -4.53
C MET A 121 -4.24 -2.17 -3.24
N ILE A 122 -5.27 -1.32 -3.24
CA ILE A 122 -6.03 -0.97 -2.05
C ILE A 122 -7.50 -0.83 -2.44
N GLU A 123 -8.32 -1.78 -1.98
CA GLU A 123 -9.75 -1.84 -2.32
C GLU A 123 -10.59 -1.95 -1.05
N LYS A 124 -11.44 -0.95 -0.81
CA LYS A 124 -12.38 -0.97 0.31
C LYS A 124 -13.58 -1.87 -0.02
N ILE A 125 -13.92 -2.80 0.88
CA ILE A 125 -15.00 -3.77 0.71
C ILE A 125 -16.37 -3.20 1.11
N ASP A 126 -16.42 -2.41 2.18
CA ASP A 126 -17.68 -1.91 2.76
C ASP A 126 -18.30 -0.71 2.03
N ASP A 127 -17.65 -0.21 0.99
CA ASP A 127 -18.23 0.86 0.19
C ASP A 127 -19.28 0.28 -0.76
N ARG A 128 -20.56 0.64 -0.56
CA ARG A 128 -21.68 0.24 -1.44
C ARG A 128 -21.43 0.59 -2.91
N ARG A 129 -20.55 1.53 -3.20
CA ARG A 129 -20.14 1.94 -4.55
C ARG A 129 -18.95 1.14 -5.06
N ASN A 130 -18.13 0.58 -4.19
CA ASN A 130 -16.98 -0.24 -4.55
C ASN A 130 -17.33 -1.74 -4.47
N LYS A 131 -17.81 -2.29 -5.60
CA LYS A 131 -18.06 -3.74 -5.73
C LYS A 131 -16.78 -4.53 -6.02
N LEU A 132 -15.67 -3.86 -6.35
CA LEU A 132 -14.44 -4.53 -6.77
C LEU A 132 -13.82 -5.32 -5.64
N GLY A 133 -13.71 -4.76 -4.42
CA GLY A 133 -13.16 -5.46 -3.27
C GLY A 133 -13.86 -6.80 -2.99
N LYS A 134 -15.19 -6.83 -3.05
CA LYS A 134 -15.98 -8.08 -2.90
C LYS A 134 -15.72 -9.07 -4.04
N ALA A 135 -15.72 -8.59 -5.27
CA ALA A 135 -15.46 -9.43 -6.44
C ALA A 135 -14.03 -10.02 -6.43
N LEU A 136 -13.05 -9.30 -5.89
CA LEU A 136 -11.69 -9.81 -5.71
C LEU A 136 -11.65 -10.98 -4.75
N LEU A 137 -12.38 -10.93 -3.63
CA LEU A 137 -12.45 -12.04 -2.68
C LEU A 137 -13.05 -13.33 -3.27
N GLU A 138 -13.88 -13.19 -4.30
CA GLU A 138 -14.48 -14.30 -5.06
C GLU A 138 -13.61 -14.76 -6.25
N THR A 139 -12.48 -14.09 -6.51
CA THR A 139 -11.63 -14.37 -7.66
C THR A 139 -10.89 -15.70 -7.50
N ASP A 140 -11.04 -16.56 -8.50
CA ASP A 140 -10.30 -17.82 -8.64
C ASP A 140 -8.96 -17.57 -9.33
N CYS A 141 -7.88 -17.48 -8.54
CA CYS A 141 -6.53 -17.19 -9.05
C CYS A 141 -5.97 -18.25 -10.00
N SER A 142 -6.53 -19.46 -10.06
CA SER A 142 -6.13 -20.46 -11.07
C SER A 142 -6.56 -20.08 -12.49
N LYS A 143 -7.53 -19.16 -12.63
CA LYS A 143 -8.06 -18.68 -13.91
C LYS A 143 -7.52 -17.31 -14.32
N VAL A 144 -6.77 -16.64 -13.44
CA VAL A 144 -6.18 -15.34 -13.76
C VAL A 144 -4.88 -15.57 -14.54
N PRO A 145 -4.69 -14.94 -15.71
CA PRO A 145 -3.46 -15.11 -16.48
C PRO A 145 -2.25 -14.58 -15.70
N ASN A 146 -1.22 -15.43 -15.58
CA ASN A 146 0.06 -15.03 -14.98
C ASN A 146 0.70 -13.93 -15.84
N PRO A 147 0.99 -12.75 -15.27
CA PRO A 147 1.53 -11.63 -16.05
C PRO A 147 3.00 -11.82 -16.46
N GLY A 148 3.66 -12.91 -16.05
CA GLY A 148 5.08 -13.16 -16.38
C GLY A 148 6.03 -12.19 -15.69
N LEU A 149 5.56 -11.43 -14.71
CA LEU A 149 6.35 -10.47 -13.97
C LEU A 149 7.39 -11.21 -13.11
N LYS A 150 8.67 -10.97 -13.40
CA LYS A 150 9.72 -11.17 -12.40
C LYS A 150 9.60 -10.04 -11.39
N LEU A 151 8.76 -10.24 -10.39
CA LEU A 151 8.75 -9.36 -9.22
C LEU A 151 10.11 -9.53 -8.55
N HIS A 152 11.07 -8.68 -8.90
CA HIS A 152 12.27 -8.50 -8.11
C HIS A 152 11.81 -7.93 -6.77
N LEU A 153 11.71 -8.81 -5.78
CA LEU A 153 11.27 -8.45 -4.43
C LEU A 153 12.37 -7.68 -3.66
N ASP A 154 13.34 -7.12 -4.37
CA ASP A 154 14.42 -6.31 -3.83
C ASP A 154 13.85 -4.92 -3.51
N ARG A 155 13.19 -4.81 -2.36
CA ARG A 155 12.94 -3.51 -1.75
C ARG A 155 14.30 -2.96 -1.34
N HIS A 156 14.73 -1.90 -2.03
CA HIS A 156 15.84 -1.07 -1.62
C HIS A 156 15.68 -0.68 -0.14
N HIS A 157 16.74 -0.96 0.62
CA HIS A 157 17.00 -0.49 1.98
C HIS A 157 17.13 1.03 2.04
#